data_AF-A0A317A9M5-F1
#
_entry.id   AF-A0A317A9M5-F1
#
_cell.length_a   1.000
_cell.length_b   1.000
_cell.length_c   1.000
_cell.angle_alpha   90.00
_cell.angle_beta   90.00
_cell.angle_gamma   90.00
#
_symmetry.space_group_name_H-M   'P 1'
#
loop_
_entity.id
_entity.type
_entity.pdbx_description
1 polymer ?
#
loop_
_entity_poly.entity_id
_entity_poly.type
_entity_poly.pdbx_seq_one_letter_code
_entity_poly.pdbx_strand_id
1 'polypeptide(L)'
;MGHSTGCQDIMEYLVGKDYDKRESLDGVILQGGVSDREAWEDFGKEGKAKQDLADAISKTREFVEKGKGSEVLSREGNRVLEEMGGPLTAYRAYSLLAKGGDDDYFSSDLSDEHFASTFGRIPATTPVCFLLGELDPYVPEKVDRAALLKRWTRIIREGGGVVDDEDGGVVKGAHHNLDGDPEDVVEDLVRRVCGFVAGLEEERGWKSAGSRL
;
A
#
# COMPACT_ATOMS: atom_id res chain seq x y z
N MET A 1 -4.44 -10.78 5.39
CA MET A 1 -3.21 -9.97 5.60
C MET A 1 -2.52 -9.82 4.26
N GLY A 2 -2.13 -8.60 3.92
CA GLY A 2 -1.39 -8.26 2.71
C GLY A 2 0.00 -7.80 3.12
N HIS A 3 1.00 -8.25 2.36
CA HIS A 3 2.39 -7.81 2.50
C HIS A 3 2.78 -7.09 1.20
N SER A 4 3.46 -5.95 1.31
CA SER A 4 3.96 -5.22 0.13
C SER A 4 2.83 -4.91 -0.85
N THR A 5 3.00 -5.21 -2.14
CA THR A 5 1.96 -5.08 -3.18
C THR A 5 0.69 -5.89 -2.90
N GLY A 6 0.73 -6.94 -2.06
CA GLY A 6 -0.47 -7.62 -1.59
C GLY A 6 -1.40 -6.73 -0.74
N CYS A 7 -0.93 -5.57 -0.28
CA CYS A 7 -1.79 -4.54 0.30
C CYS A 7 -2.71 -3.90 -0.75
N GLN A 8 -2.29 -3.81 -2.02
CA GLN A 8 -3.12 -3.33 -3.13
C GLN A 8 -4.24 -4.32 -3.39
N ASP A 9 -3.97 -5.62 -3.32
CA ASP A 9 -5.00 -6.66 -3.47
C ASP A 9 -6.07 -6.54 -2.37
N ILE A 10 -5.68 -6.22 -1.12
CA ILE A 10 -6.65 -5.95 -0.04
C ILE A 10 -7.49 -4.71 -0.35
N MET A 11 -6.86 -3.62 -0.76
CA MET A 11 -7.59 -2.39 -1.10
C MET A 11 -8.55 -2.64 -2.26
N GLU A 12 -8.08 -3.27 -3.34
CA GLU A 12 -8.93 -3.66 -4.45
C GLU A 12 -10.06 -4.57 -3.97
N TYR A 13 -9.80 -5.58 -3.14
CA TYR A 13 -10.81 -6.47 -2.57
C TYR A 13 -11.90 -5.72 -1.80
N LEU A 14 -11.53 -4.73 -1.00
CA LEU A 14 -12.45 -4.00 -0.12
C LEU A 14 -13.23 -2.89 -0.83
N VAL A 15 -12.62 -2.17 -1.77
CA VAL A 15 -13.18 -0.91 -2.29
C VAL A 15 -13.24 -0.82 -3.81
N GLY A 16 -12.61 -1.78 -4.49
CA GLY A 16 -12.54 -1.86 -5.95
C GLY A 16 -13.86 -2.27 -6.59
N LYS A 17 -13.78 -2.66 -7.87
CA LYS A 17 -14.99 -2.93 -8.66
C LYS A 17 -15.68 -4.20 -8.17
N ASP A 18 -17.01 -4.16 -8.06
CA ASP A 18 -17.84 -5.30 -7.60
C ASP A 18 -17.50 -5.77 -6.18
N TYR A 19 -16.91 -4.91 -5.33
CA TYR A 19 -16.57 -5.24 -3.94
C TYR A 19 -17.77 -5.73 -3.12
N ASP A 20 -18.97 -5.24 -3.43
CA ASP A 20 -20.25 -5.59 -2.80
C ASP A 20 -20.68 -7.04 -3.04
N LYS A 21 -20.06 -7.73 -4.02
CA LYS A 21 -20.33 -9.14 -4.34
C LYS A 21 -19.36 -10.10 -3.67
N ARG A 22 -18.37 -9.59 -2.94
CA ARG A 22 -17.31 -10.38 -2.32
C ARG A 22 -17.68 -10.68 -0.86
N GLU A 23 -17.13 -11.76 -0.33
CA GLU A 23 -17.36 -12.13 1.07
C GLU A 23 -16.76 -11.07 2.00
N SER A 24 -17.45 -10.76 3.10
CA SER A 24 -16.93 -9.83 4.10
C SER A 24 -15.69 -10.38 4.79
N LEU A 25 -14.75 -9.50 5.13
CA LEU A 25 -13.58 -9.85 5.93
C LEU A 25 -13.79 -9.37 7.37
N ASP A 26 -13.50 -10.22 8.33
CA ASP A 26 -13.58 -9.88 9.77
C ASP A 26 -12.55 -8.80 10.16
N GLY A 27 -11.43 -8.70 9.42
CA GLY A 27 -10.41 -7.68 9.61
C GLY A 27 -9.29 -7.79 8.59
N VAL A 28 -8.50 -6.74 8.44
CA VAL A 28 -7.36 -6.72 7.51
C VAL A 28 -6.10 -6.16 8.15
N ILE A 29 -4.96 -6.73 7.76
CA ILE A 29 -3.62 -6.25 8.12
C ILE A 29 -2.94 -5.83 6.82
N LEU A 30 -2.47 -4.58 6.78
CA LEU A 30 -1.71 -3.98 5.69
C LEU A 30 -0.26 -3.80 6.16
N GLN A 31 0.60 -4.79 5.88
CA GLN A 31 2.01 -4.76 6.28
C GLN A 31 2.89 -4.33 5.11
N GLY A 32 3.64 -3.23 5.28
CA GLY A 32 4.43 -2.66 4.20
C GLY A 32 3.58 -2.15 3.02
N GLY A 33 2.38 -1.64 3.30
CA GLY A 33 1.53 -0.98 2.30
C GLY A 33 2.14 0.36 1.88
N VAL A 34 2.88 0.35 0.77
CA VAL A 34 3.67 1.48 0.25
C VAL A 34 3.31 1.77 -1.19
N SER A 35 3.68 2.96 -1.68
CA SER A 35 3.47 3.34 -3.07
C SER A 35 4.62 2.86 -3.95
N ASP A 36 4.33 1.93 -4.87
CA ASP A 36 5.28 1.58 -5.93
C ASP A 36 5.66 2.81 -6.76
N ARG A 37 4.68 3.67 -7.06
CA ARG A 37 4.91 4.90 -7.84
C ARG A 37 5.97 5.77 -7.19
N GLU A 38 5.81 6.09 -5.91
CA GLU A 38 6.77 6.93 -5.19
C GLU A 38 8.11 6.23 -4.95
N ALA A 39 8.10 4.90 -4.74
CA ALA A 39 9.33 4.11 -4.63
C ALA A 39 10.14 4.18 -5.92
N TRP A 40 9.51 3.97 -7.09
CA TRP A 40 10.17 4.07 -8.38
C TRP A 40 10.59 5.50 -8.73
N GLU A 41 9.80 6.50 -8.36
CA GLU A 41 10.19 7.91 -8.47
C GLU A 41 11.44 8.23 -7.64
N ASP A 42 11.57 7.67 -6.43
CA ASP A 42 12.74 7.90 -5.58
C ASP A 42 13.99 7.13 -6.05
N PHE A 43 13.84 5.86 -6.43
CA PHE A 43 14.94 5.08 -7.01
C PHE A 43 15.38 5.62 -8.37
N GLY A 44 14.44 6.16 -9.14
CA GLY A 44 14.64 6.70 -10.48
C GLY A 44 14.84 8.22 -10.54
N LYS A 45 15.10 8.92 -9.43
CA LYS A 45 15.09 10.39 -9.41
C LYS A 45 16.15 11.09 -10.27
N GLU A 46 17.18 10.37 -10.73
CA GLU A 46 18.33 10.94 -11.45
C GLU A 46 18.73 10.16 -12.72
N GLY A 47 19.40 10.88 -13.63
CA GLY A 47 20.07 10.31 -14.79
C GLY A 47 19.16 9.51 -15.73
N LYS A 48 19.69 8.37 -16.20
CA LYS A 48 19.00 7.47 -17.14
C LYS A 48 17.78 6.79 -16.53
N ALA A 49 17.80 6.48 -15.23
CA ALA A 49 16.67 5.85 -14.55
C ALA A 49 15.41 6.74 -14.57
N LYS A 50 15.59 8.06 -14.46
CA LYS A 50 14.48 9.03 -14.59
C LYS A 50 13.82 8.99 -15.96
N GLN A 51 14.64 8.89 -17.01
CA GLN A 51 14.14 8.77 -18.38
C GLN A 51 13.45 7.43 -18.59
N ASP A 52 14.03 6.34 -18.09
CA ASP A 52 13.45 5.00 -18.20
C ASP A 52 12.09 4.91 -17.50
N LEU A 53 11.93 5.54 -16.33
CA LEU A 53 10.62 5.63 -15.65
C LEU A 53 9.59 6.38 -16.52
N ALA A 54 9.97 7.55 -17.04
CA ALA A 54 9.08 8.35 -17.89
C ALA A 54 8.68 7.60 -19.18
N ASP A 55 9.64 6.92 -19.80
CA ASP A 55 9.44 6.12 -21.01
C ASP A 55 8.54 4.90 -20.73
N ALA A 56 8.73 4.24 -19.58
CA ALA A 56 7.89 3.12 -19.14
C ALA A 56 6.43 3.57 -18.94
N ILE A 57 6.20 4.69 -18.25
CA ILE A 57 4.85 5.25 -18.04
C ILE A 57 4.21 5.63 -19.37
N SER A 58 4.95 6.32 -20.26
CA SER A 58 4.44 6.76 -21.56
C SER A 58 4.04 5.56 -22.44
N LYS A 59 4.92 4.56 -22.55
CA LYS A 59 4.69 3.36 -23.36
C LYS A 59 3.51 2.54 -22.84
N THR A 60 3.43 2.35 -21.52
CA THR A 60 2.35 1.56 -20.92
C THR A 60 1.00 2.25 -21.04
N ARG A 61 0.96 3.59 -20.90
CA ARG A 61 -0.22 4.40 -21.23
C ARG A 61 -0.70 4.16 -22.66
N GLU A 62 0.20 4.28 -23.63
CA GLU A 62 -0.12 4.08 -25.05
C GLU A 62 -0.73 2.70 -25.31
N PHE A 63 -0.20 1.66 -24.67
CA PHE A 63 -0.73 0.30 -24.79
C PHE A 63 -2.13 0.20 -24.21
N VAL A 64 -2.38 0.76 -23.02
CA VAL A 64 -3.70 0.76 -22.39
C VAL A 64 -4.71 1.50 -23.27
N GLU A 65 -4.38 2.69 -23.76
CA GLU A 65 -5.25 3.51 -24.63
C GLU A 65 -5.57 2.81 -25.96
N LYS A 66 -4.68 1.97 -26.47
CA LYS A 66 -4.89 1.15 -27.68
C LYS A 66 -5.62 -0.17 -27.42
N GLY A 67 -6.11 -0.42 -26.20
CA GLY A 67 -6.77 -1.68 -25.83
C GLY A 67 -5.81 -2.86 -25.72
N LYS A 68 -4.50 -2.60 -25.59
CA LYS A 68 -3.42 -3.59 -25.47
C LYS A 68 -2.95 -3.75 -24.02
N GLY A 69 -3.78 -3.39 -23.05
CA GLY A 69 -3.43 -3.46 -21.62
C GLY A 69 -3.02 -4.86 -21.15
N SER A 70 -3.54 -5.93 -21.78
CA SER A 70 -3.19 -7.32 -21.44
C SER A 70 -1.88 -7.82 -22.07
N GLU A 71 -1.24 -7.04 -22.97
CA GLU A 71 0.02 -7.43 -23.57
C GLU A 71 1.14 -7.44 -22.52
N VAL A 72 1.91 -8.53 -22.45
CA VAL A 72 3.10 -8.62 -21.61
C VAL A 72 4.19 -7.72 -22.21
N LEU A 73 4.75 -6.83 -21.39
CA LEU A 73 5.76 -5.88 -21.83
C LEU A 73 7.09 -6.59 -22.09
N SER A 74 7.76 -6.19 -23.19
CA SER A 74 9.21 -6.36 -23.27
C SER A 74 9.87 -5.44 -22.26
N ARG A 75 10.72 -6.04 -21.42
CA ARG A 75 11.47 -5.35 -20.36
C ARG A 75 12.83 -4.86 -20.86
N GLU A 76 13.37 -5.47 -21.90
CA GLU A 76 14.71 -5.18 -22.42
C GLU A 76 14.88 -3.71 -22.79
N GLY A 77 15.96 -3.11 -22.28
CA GLY A 77 16.36 -1.74 -22.61
C GLY A 77 15.61 -0.67 -21.82
N ASN A 78 14.85 -1.06 -20.80
CA ASN A 78 14.26 -0.15 -19.83
C ASN A 78 14.52 -0.66 -18.40
N ARG A 79 15.42 0.01 -17.68
CA ARG A 79 15.89 -0.44 -16.37
C ARG A 79 14.76 -0.59 -15.34
N VAL A 80 13.77 0.29 -15.35
CA VAL A 80 12.62 0.21 -14.43
C VAL A 80 11.85 -1.07 -14.68
N LEU A 81 11.49 -1.36 -15.93
CA LEU A 81 10.78 -2.59 -16.28
C LEU A 81 11.63 -3.86 -16.02
N GLU A 82 12.96 -3.76 -16.13
CA GLU A 82 13.87 -4.85 -15.76
C GLU A 82 13.91 -5.08 -14.24
N GLU A 83 13.92 -4.03 -13.43
CA GLU A 83 14.01 -4.15 -11.97
C GLU A 83 12.66 -4.46 -11.29
N MET A 84 11.52 -4.19 -11.93
CA MET A 84 10.17 -4.52 -11.44
C MET A 84 9.88 -6.04 -11.29
N GLY A 85 10.81 -6.93 -11.63
CA GLY A 85 10.70 -8.35 -11.30
C GLY A 85 10.05 -9.21 -12.38
N GLY A 86 8.89 -9.82 -12.12
CA GLY A 86 8.26 -10.80 -13.02
C GLY A 86 7.76 -10.22 -14.36
N PRO A 87 7.18 -11.05 -15.25
CA PRO A 87 6.45 -10.57 -16.41
C PRO A 87 5.28 -9.68 -15.98
N LEU A 88 5.18 -8.48 -16.55
CA LEU A 88 4.10 -7.52 -16.28
C LEU A 88 3.33 -7.22 -17.56
N THR A 89 2.02 -7.13 -17.44
CA THR A 89 1.19 -6.59 -18.51
C THR A 89 1.33 -5.08 -18.58
N ALA A 90 1.05 -4.49 -19.74
CA ALA A 90 1.05 -3.04 -19.91
C ALA A 90 0.13 -2.34 -18.91
N TYR A 91 -1.05 -2.93 -18.65
CA TYR A 91 -2.00 -2.41 -17.67
C TYR A 91 -1.42 -2.42 -16.25
N ARG A 92 -0.88 -3.54 -15.77
CA ARG A 92 -0.36 -3.63 -14.39
C ARG A 92 0.81 -2.68 -14.18
N ALA A 93 1.72 -2.58 -15.15
CA ALA A 93 2.83 -1.64 -15.07
C ALA A 93 2.35 -0.18 -15.07
N TYR A 94 1.37 0.18 -15.92
CA TYR A 94 0.79 1.53 -15.90
C TYR A 94 0.12 1.84 -14.56
N SER A 95 -0.68 0.89 -14.05
CA SER A 95 -1.41 0.99 -12.80
C SER A 95 -0.49 1.23 -11.60
N LEU A 96 0.70 0.60 -11.59
CA LEU A 96 1.75 0.77 -10.58
C LEU A 96 2.52 2.09 -10.68
N LEU A 97 2.87 2.51 -11.90
CA LEU A 97 3.84 3.58 -12.14
C LEU A 97 3.21 4.94 -12.41
N ALA A 98 1.93 4.99 -12.77
CA ALA A 98 1.26 6.24 -13.09
C ALA A 98 0.61 6.86 -11.84
N LYS A 99 0.68 8.18 -11.73
CA LYS A 99 -0.08 8.92 -10.72
C LYS A 99 -1.58 8.74 -10.94
N GLY A 100 -2.26 8.24 -9.91
CA GLY A 100 -3.67 7.87 -9.98
C GLY A 100 -3.95 6.67 -10.86
N GLY A 101 -2.97 5.80 -11.09
CA GLY A 101 -3.21 4.46 -11.61
C GLY A 101 -4.06 3.63 -10.65
N ASP A 102 -4.67 2.54 -11.13
CA ASP A 102 -5.65 1.79 -10.36
C ASP A 102 -5.06 1.10 -9.10
N ASP A 103 -3.73 0.94 -9.04
CA ASP A 103 -2.99 0.39 -7.88
C ASP A 103 -2.34 1.48 -7.02
N ASP A 104 -2.48 2.77 -7.40
CA ASP A 104 -1.89 3.92 -6.70
C ASP A 104 -2.70 4.28 -5.44
N TYR A 105 -2.84 3.35 -4.51
CA TYR A 105 -3.60 3.53 -3.28
C TYR A 105 -2.84 4.29 -2.18
N PHE A 106 -1.50 4.17 -2.17
CA PHE A 106 -0.67 4.52 -1.01
C PHE A 106 0.22 5.76 -1.23
N SER A 107 0.14 6.43 -2.39
CA SER A 107 1.00 7.60 -2.64
C SER A 107 0.69 8.75 -1.70
N SER A 108 1.73 9.25 -1.03
CA SER A 108 1.64 10.27 0.02
C SER A 108 1.06 11.61 -0.46
N ASP A 109 1.20 11.90 -1.75
CA ASP A 109 0.78 13.15 -2.40
C ASP A 109 -0.64 13.12 -3.00
N LEU A 110 -1.38 12.02 -2.84
CA LEU A 110 -2.78 11.94 -3.25
C LEU A 110 -3.63 12.83 -2.36
N SER A 111 -4.77 13.29 -2.86
CA SER A 111 -5.65 14.21 -2.13
C SER A 111 -6.51 13.47 -1.09
N ASP A 112 -7.05 14.21 -0.13
CA ASP A 112 -7.97 13.63 0.85
C ASP A 112 -9.24 13.11 0.17
N GLU A 113 -9.70 13.75 -0.90
CA GLU A 113 -10.85 13.28 -1.70
C GLU A 113 -10.56 11.93 -2.36
N HIS A 114 -9.34 11.74 -2.87
CA HIS A 114 -8.93 10.45 -3.40
C HIS A 114 -8.93 9.38 -2.30
N PHE A 115 -8.29 9.64 -1.15
CA PHE A 115 -8.31 8.72 -0.03
C PHE A 115 -9.71 8.47 0.53
N ALA A 116 -10.61 9.46 0.51
CA ALA A 116 -12.00 9.27 0.90
C ALA A 116 -12.74 8.33 -0.07
N SER A 117 -12.37 8.34 -1.36
CA SER A 117 -12.88 7.41 -2.37
C SER A 117 -12.25 6.01 -2.31
N THR A 118 -11.22 5.80 -1.49
CA THR A 118 -10.56 4.50 -1.27
C THR A 118 -10.62 4.12 0.20
N PHE A 119 -9.64 4.52 1.03
CA PHE A 119 -9.63 4.28 2.47
C PHE A 119 -10.94 4.65 3.19
N GLY A 120 -11.56 5.78 2.82
CA GLY A 120 -12.84 6.22 3.39
C GLY A 120 -14.04 5.33 3.04
N ARG A 121 -13.88 4.36 2.13
CA ARG A 121 -14.90 3.37 1.77
C ARG A 121 -14.70 2.01 2.43
N ILE A 122 -13.65 1.84 3.23
CA ILE A 122 -13.43 0.58 3.95
C ILE A 122 -14.63 0.33 4.89
N PRO A 123 -15.27 -0.85 4.83
CA PRO A 123 -16.45 -1.15 5.64
C PRO A 123 -16.19 -1.00 7.15
N ALA A 124 -17.17 -0.44 7.87
CA ALA A 124 -17.13 -0.32 9.32
C ALA A 124 -17.01 -1.67 10.06
N THR A 125 -17.43 -2.75 9.40
CA THR A 125 -17.34 -4.13 9.91
C THR A 125 -15.97 -4.76 9.72
N THR A 126 -15.03 -4.08 9.06
CA THR A 126 -13.69 -4.61 8.76
C THR A 126 -12.63 -3.70 9.37
N PRO A 127 -12.23 -3.93 10.64
CA PRO A 127 -11.11 -3.24 11.26
C PRO A 127 -9.82 -3.37 10.45
N VAL A 128 -9.05 -2.28 10.42
CA VAL A 128 -7.77 -2.18 9.69
C VAL A 128 -6.61 -2.07 10.68
N CYS A 129 -5.58 -2.90 10.52
CA CYS A 129 -4.32 -2.78 11.21
C CYS A 129 -3.20 -2.43 10.19
N PHE A 130 -2.57 -1.28 10.37
CA PHE A 130 -1.43 -0.86 9.55
C PHE A 130 -0.13 -1.28 10.22
N LEU A 131 0.80 -1.87 9.49
CA LEU A 131 2.14 -2.21 10.00
C LEU A 131 3.19 -1.69 9.00
N LEU A 132 3.69 -0.47 9.22
CA LEU A 132 4.65 0.17 8.31
C LEU A 132 6.05 0.16 8.92
N GLY A 133 7.06 -0.33 8.19
CA GLY A 133 8.43 -0.34 8.69
C GLY A 133 9.01 1.08 8.81
N GLU A 134 9.67 1.36 9.95
CA GLU A 134 10.40 2.63 10.15
C GLU A 134 11.51 2.82 9.12
N LEU A 135 12.20 1.72 8.77
CA LEU A 135 13.33 1.69 7.86
C LEU A 135 12.95 1.16 6.47
N ASP A 136 11.66 1.15 6.13
CA ASP A 136 11.18 0.67 4.84
C ASP A 136 11.83 1.49 3.68
N PRO A 137 12.67 0.87 2.83
CA PRO A 137 13.40 1.56 1.77
C PRO A 137 12.52 2.01 0.60
N TYR A 138 11.27 1.51 0.53
CA TYR A 138 10.32 1.88 -0.52
C TYR A 138 9.48 3.11 -0.14
N VAL A 139 9.63 3.64 1.07
CA VAL A 139 9.05 4.92 1.48
C VAL A 139 10.11 6.01 1.35
N PRO A 140 9.93 7.00 0.46
CA PRO A 140 10.92 8.06 0.27
C PRO A 140 11.23 8.79 1.58
N GLU A 141 12.49 9.17 1.80
CA GLU A 141 12.96 9.80 3.04
C GLU A 141 12.16 11.05 3.43
N LYS A 142 11.69 11.81 2.44
CA LYS A 142 10.87 13.03 2.63
C LYS A 142 9.47 12.77 3.21
N VAL A 143 9.00 11.52 3.21
CA VAL A 143 7.65 11.15 3.65
C VAL A 143 7.65 10.85 5.15
N ASP A 144 6.87 11.62 5.90
CA ASP A 144 6.60 11.34 7.31
C ASP A 144 5.62 10.16 7.43
N ARG A 145 6.15 8.99 7.78
CA ARG A 145 5.41 7.72 7.94
C ARG A 145 4.28 7.83 8.97
N ALA A 146 4.54 8.46 10.11
CA ALA A 146 3.54 8.58 11.17
C ALA A 146 2.42 9.55 10.77
N ALA A 147 2.77 10.68 10.14
CA ALA A 147 1.79 11.62 9.61
C ALA A 147 0.94 10.97 8.48
N LEU A 148 1.54 10.14 7.63
CA LEU A 148 0.84 9.42 6.57
C LEU A 148 -0.17 8.41 7.16
N LEU A 149 0.24 7.58 8.12
CA LEU A 149 -0.68 6.66 8.80
C LEU A 149 -1.82 7.39 9.53
N LYS A 150 -1.52 8.52 10.17
CA LYS A 150 -2.54 9.38 10.80
C LYS A 150 -3.54 9.91 9.79
N ARG A 151 -3.07 10.31 8.61
CA ARG A 151 -3.90 10.81 7.53
C ARG A 151 -4.86 9.73 7.03
N TRP A 152 -4.37 8.52 6.73
CA TRP A 152 -5.23 7.40 6.33
C TRP A 152 -6.22 7.01 7.42
N THR A 153 -5.74 6.90 8.66
CA THR A 153 -6.57 6.54 9.82
C THR A 153 -7.71 7.53 10.06
N ARG A 154 -7.42 8.84 9.95
CA ARG A 154 -8.46 9.88 10.03
C ARG A 154 -9.52 9.67 8.94
N ILE A 155 -9.11 9.45 7.70
CA ILE A 155 -10.03 9.34 6.56
C ILE A 155 -10.89 8.07 6.64
N ILE A 156 -10.32 6.94 7.10
CA ILE A 156 -11.10 5.73 7.40
C ILE A 156 -12.20 6.04 8.41
N ARG A 157 -11.85 6.73 9.50
CA ARG A 157 -12.80 7.11 10.56
C ARG A 157 -13.86 8.09 10.10
N GLU A 158 -13.50 9.07 9.27
CA GLU A 158 -14.45 9.99 8.63
C GLU A 158 -15.47 9.23 7.75
N GLY A 159 -15.05 8.11 7.13
CA GLY A 159 -15.91 7.18 6.41
C GLY A 159 -16.72 6.20 7.29
N GLY A 160 -16.52 6.23 8.62
CA GLY A 160 -17.16 5.32 9.57
C GLY A 160 -16.42 4.00 9.80
N GLY A 161 -15.25 3.82 9.20
CA GLY A 161 -14.40 2.66 9.37
C GLY A 161 -13.69 2.58 10.73
N VAL A 162 -13.10 1.42 11.00
CA VAL A 162 -12.40 1.11 12.26
C VAL A 162 -10.93 0.85 11.99
N VAL A 163 -10.06 1.39 12.84
CA VAL A 163 -8.59 1.22 12.75
C VAL A 163 -8.05 0.84 14.11
N ASP A 164 -7.17 -0.15 14.14
CA ASP A 164 -6.44 -0.57 15.32
C ASP A 164 -5.24 0.35 15.59
N ASP A 165 -5.39 1.26 16.56
CA ASP A 165 -4.33 2.14 17.05
C ASP A 165 -3.45 1.47 18.13
N GLU A 166 -3.83 0.29 18.62
CA GLU A 166 -3.16 -0.38 19.72
C GLU A 166 -2.02 -1.27 19.21
N ASP A 167 -2.32 -2.11 18.22
CA ASP A 167 -1.34 -3.00 17.60
C ASP A 167 -0.80 -2.44 16.27
N GLY A 168 -1.54 -1.53 15.62
CA GLY A 168 -1.11 -0.86 14.39
C GLY A 168 -0.11 0.28 14.59
N GLY A 169 0.66 0.59 13.56
CA GLY A 169 1.50 1.76 13.46
C GLY A 169 2.82 1.55 12.73
N VAL A 170 3.76 2.46 13.01
CA VAL A 170 5.15 2.33 12.55
C VAL A 170 5.87 1.31 13.43
N VAL A 171 6.41 0.26 12.80
CA VAL A 171 7.22 -0.78 13.45
C VAL A 171 8.66 -0.30 13.48
N LYS A 172 9.16 -0.01 14.68
CA LYS A 172 10.50 0.56 14.88
C LYS A 172 11.59 -0.42 14.45
N GLY A 173 12.62 0.08 13.79
CA GLY A 173 13.73 -0.70 13.27
C GLY A 173 13.40 -1.65 12.12
N ALA A 174 12.13 -1.77 11.71
CA ALA A 174 11.73 -2.73 10.69
C ALA A 174 11.98 -2.20 9.26
N HIS A 175 12.57 -3.06 8.43
CA HIS A 175 12.61 -2.90 6.98
C HIS A 175 11.37 -3.53 6.33
N HIS A 176 11.22 -3.36 5.01
CA HIS A 176 10.01 -3.70 4.26
C HIS A 176 9.48 -5.13 4.49
N ASN A 177 10.38 -6.11 4.38
CA ASN A 177 10.09 -7.54 4.48
C ASN A 177 10.70 -8.20 5.73
N LEU A 178 11.32 -7.39 6.60
CA LEU A 178 12.02 -7.82 7.80
C LEU A 178 13.21 -8.78 7.55
N ASP A 179 13.66 -8.92 6.31
CA ASP A 179 14.77 -9.81 5.98
C ASP A 179 16.09 -9.26 6.53
N GLY A 180 16.73 -10.03 7.42
CA GLY A 180 17.93 -9.63 8.12
C GLY A 180 17.72 -8.66 9.29
N ASP A 181 16.46 -8.36 9.66
CA ASP A 181 16.16 -7.53 10.82
C ASP A 181 16.51 -8.24 12.14
N PRO A 182 16.82 -7.49 13.22
CA PRO A 182 16.99 -8.05 14.55
C PRO A 182 15.77 -8.84 15.02
N GLU A 183 16.00 -9.91 15.79
CA GLU A 183 14.94 -10.81 16.27
C GLU A 183 13.87 -10.07 17.07
N ASP A 184 14.25 -9.07 17.88
CA ASP A 184 13.31 -8.26 18.66
C ASP A 184 12.39 -7.38 17.80
N VAL A 185 12.84 -6.97 16.60
CA VAL A 185 12.02 -6.24 15.62
C VAL A 185 10.99 -7.18 14.97
N VAL A 186 11.42 -8.39 14.62
CA VAL A 186 10.53 -9.43 14.08
C VAL A 186 9.49 -9.83 15.13
N GLU A 187 9.91 -10.02 16.38
CA GLU A 187 9.01 -10.31 17.51
C GLU A 187 7.99 -9.20 17.75
N ASP A 188 8.35 -7.91 17.63
CA ASP A 188 7.38 -6.81 17.76
C ASP A 188 6.29 -6.88 16.68
N LEU A 189 6.66 -7.15 15.42
CA LEU A 189 5.68 -7.33 14.35
C LEU A 189 4.76 -8.53 14.60
N VAL A 190 5.34 -9.68 14.97
CA VAL A 190 4.55 -10.89 15.28
C VAL A 190 3.60 -10.64 16.45
N ARG A 191 4.06 -9.99 17.51
CA ARG A 191 3.25 -9.64 18.69
C ARG A 191 2.05 -8.78 18.29
N ARG A 192 2.25 -7.77 17.43
CA ARG A 192 1.17 -6.90 16.94
C ARG A 192 0.16 -7.65 16.08
N VAL A 193 0.63 -8.51 15.18
CA VAL A 193 -0.25 -9.37 14.36
C VAL A 193 -1.11 -10.25 15.26
N CYS A 194 -0.50 -10.94 16.23
CA CYS A 194 -1.24 -11.76 17.19
C CYS A 194 -2.21 -10.94 18.05
N GLY A 195 -1.81 -9.73 18.46
CA GLY A 195 -2.63 -8.80 19.24
C GLY A 195 -3.90 -8.36 18.49
N PHE A 196 -3.76 -8.02 17.21
CA PHE A 196 -4.90 -7.67 16.35
C PHE A 196 -5.84 -8.86 16.14
N VAL A 197 -5.30 -10.05 15.84
CA VAL A 197 -6.12 -11.26 15.63
C VAL A 197 -6.86 -11.66 16.90
N ALA A 198 -6.19 -11.66 18.06
CA ALA A 198 -6.86 -11.90 19.34
C ALA A 198 -7.95 -10.85 19.62
N GLY A 199 -7.71 -9.59 19.26
CA GLY A 199 -8.71 -8.52 19.35
C GLY A 199 -9.96 -8.79 18.50
N LEU A 200 -9.82 -9.42 17.33
CA LEU A 200 -10.96 -9.82 16.49
C LEU A 200 -11.78 -10.92 17.15
N GLU A 201 -11.13 -11.94 17.73
CA GLU A 201 -11.79 -13.05 18.42
C GLU A 201 -12.56 -12.60 19.67
N GLU A 202 -12.04 -11.57 20.37
CA GLU A 202 -12.65 -11.00 21.58
C GLU A 202 -13.69 -9.91 21.28
N GLU A 203 -14.01 -9.65 20.00
CA GLU A 203 -14.87 -8.54 19.55
C GLU A 203 -14.45 -7.20 20.18
N ARG A 204 -13.13 -6.92 20.20
CA ARG A 204 -12.58 -5.71 20.81
C ARG A 204 -13.29 -4.49 20.24
N GLY A 205 -13.95 -3.72 21.11
CA GLY A 205 -14.46 -2.43 20.73
C GLY A 205 -13.29 -1.47 20.53
N TRP A 206 -12.69 -1.44 19.34
CA TRP A 206 -11.68 -0.45 18.94
C TRP A 206 -12.29 0.96 19.04
N LYS A 207 -12.20 1.55 20.24
CA LYS A 207 -12.70 2.90 20.50
C LYS A 207 -11.78 3.89 19.78
N SER A 208 -12.35 4.93 19.21
CA SER A 208 -11.69 6.03 18.50
C SER A 208 -10.76 6.91 19.37
N ALA A 209 -10.21 6.38 20.46
CA ALA A 209 -9.51 7.13 21.48
C ALA A 209 -8.01 7.20 21.19
N GLY A 210 -7.55 8.38 20.73
CA GLY A 210 -6.18 8.86 20.90
C GLY A 210 -5.10 7.94 20.34
N SER A 211 -4.95 7.98 19.00
CA SER A 211 -3.82 7.47 18.22
C SER A 211 -2.52 7.35 19.03
N ARG A 212 -2.03 6.12 19.22
CA ARG A 212 -0.63 5.85 19.56
C ARG A 212 0.27 5.84 18.31
N LEU A 213 -0.30 6.06 17.12
CA LEU A 213 0.39 6.34 15.87
C LEU A 213 1.22 7.63 15.97
#